data_AF-A0A2W7Q9K4-F1
#
_entry.id   AF-A0A2W7Q9K4-F1
#
_cell.length_a   1.000
_cell.length_b   1.000
_cell.length_c   1.000
_cell.angle_alpha   90.00
_cell.angle_beta   90.00
_cell.angle_gamma   90.00
#
_symmetry.space_group_name_H-M   'P 1'
#
loop_
_entity.id
_entity.type
_entity.pdbx_description
1 polymer ?
#
loop_
_entity_poly.entity_id
_entity_poly.type
_entity_poly.pdbx_seq_one_letter_code
_entity_poly.pdbx_strand_id
1 'polypeptide(L)'
;MTYDLHLGDRAYSSWSLRAWLVVERFGIAHRTHLAGLYQDASLAHQIGEPPARTVPTLVTPEGAVICDSLAIAEELANRHPDLGLWPADPKLRATARSLTGEMHSDFPALRRDCPMNLRRAWAGYVPDDAVCADLDRIETIWTHALDLSGGPWLAGTYSIADAFFAPVAARIAGYDLPVGELAQAYMARHLADPAFRRWRAMGLVSGPDFAVYARDFAQRAWPGPTPLPATEANGPSVNPACPYSGDPVTHFLSLYGTVWGFCNAFCRDKTLADPEAWPAFEAMRLNLDESRMG
;
A
#
# COMPACT_ATOMS: atom_id res chain seq x y z
N MET A 1 18.58 16.95 -2.23
CA MET A 1 17.51 16.84 -3.25
C MET A 1 16.92 15.44 -3.09
N THR A 2 15.60 15.32 -3.03
CA THR A 2 14.87 14.06 -2.72
C THR A 2 14.32 13.45 -4.01
N TYR A 3 13.92 12.17 -3.97
CA TYR A 3 13.28 11.51 -5.12
C TYR A 3 11.89 12.07 -5.39
N ASP A 4 11.48 12.14 -6.65
CA ASP A 4 10.09 12.39 -7.04
C ASP A 4 9.46 11.09 -7.57
N LEU A 5 8.39 10.64 -6.91
CA LEU A 5 7.72 9.38 -7.21
C LEU A 5 6.31 9.64 -7.75
N HIS A 6 6.14 9.43 -9.05
CA HIS A 6 4.86 9.55 -9.74
C HIS A 6 4.10 8.23 -9.65
N LEU A 7 2.86 8.30 -9.17
CA LEU A 7 2.01 7.16 -8.87
C LEU A 7 0.64 7.32 -9.54
N GLY A 8 -0.01 6.20 -9.80
CA GLY A 8 -1.41 6.17 -10.23
C GLY A 8 -2.36 6.22 -9.04
N ASP A 9 -3.64 6.04 -9.33
CA ASP A 9 -4.69 5.97 -8.31
C ASP A 9 -4.39 4.88 -7.27
N ARG A 10 -4.42 5.26 -5.99
CA ARG A 10 -4.04 4.36 -4.89
C ARG A 10 -5.00 3.19 -4.74
N ALA A 11 -6.28 3.35 -5.06
CA ALA A 11 -7.24 2.27 -4.91
C ALA A 11 -7.09 1.17 -5.97
N TYR A 12 -6.44 1.46 -7.10
CA TYR A 12 -6.46 0.58 -8.28
C TYR A 12 -5.09 0.27 -8.88
N SER A 13 -4.09 1.14 -8.75
CA SER A 13 -2.76 0.93 -9.34
C SER A 13 -1.90 -0.02 -8.50
N SER A 14 -1.94 -1.32 -8.83
CA SER A 14 -1.10 -2.32 -8.16
C SER A 14 0.39 -2.06 -8.33
N TRP A 15 0.80 -1.51 -9.49
CA TRP A 15 2.21 -1.21 -9.76
C TRP A 15 2.73 -0.06 -8.89
N SER A 16 1.89 0.96 -8.70
CA SER A 16 2.22 2.10 -7.84
C SER A 16 2.31 1.73 -6.37
N LEU A 17 1.43 0.84 -5.90
CA LEU A 17 1.50 0.30 -4.53
C LEU A 17 2.86 -0.36 -4.26
N ARG A 18 3.39 -1.15 -5.20
CA ARG A 18 4.70 -1.81 -5.05
C ARG A 18 5.82 -0.82 -4.78
N ALA A 19 5.98 0.18 -5.67
CA ALA A 19 7.04 1.17 -5.54
C ALA A 19 6.87 2.04 -4.28
N TRP A 20 5.63 2.42 -3.96
CA TRP A 20 5.35 3.21 -2.76
C TRP A 20 5.66 2.44 -1.47
N LEU A 21 5.30 1.16 -1.39
CA LEU A 21 5.67 0.33 -0.23
C LEU A 21 7.17 0.18 -0.06
N VAL A 22 7.95 0.11 -1.14
CA VAL A 22 9.42 0.08 -1.05
C VAL A 22 9.93 1.38 -0.42
N VAL A 23 9.53 2.55 -0.92
CA VAL A 23 10.05 3.81 -0.34
C VAL A 23 9.58 4.02 1.09
N GLU A 24 8.35 3.64 1.44
CA GLU A 24 7.81 3.85 2.78
C GLU A 24 8.34 2.87 3.82
N ARG A 25 8.42 1.57 3.50
CA ARG A 25 8.86 0.54 4.46
C ARG A 25 10.34 0.64 4.78
N PHE A 26 11.12 1.19 3.86
CA PHE A 26 12.56 1.41 4.05
C PHE A 26 12.90 2.86 4.44
N GLY A 27 11.91 3.73 4.67
CA GLY A 27 12.15 5.09 5.15
C GLY A 27 12.90 5.98 4.15
N ILE A 28 12.74 5.73 2.86
CA ILE A 28 13.41 6.49 1.80
C ILE A 28 12.64 7.79 1.57
N ALA A 29 13.30 8.93 1.86
CA ALA A 29 12.72 10.25 1.67
C ALA A 29 12.39 10.52 0.19
N HIS A 30 11.13 10.86 -0.07
CA HIS A 30 10.62 11.11 -1.42
C HIS A 30 9.46 12.12 -1.40
N ARG A 31 9.15 12.71 -2.55
CA ARG A 31 7.91 13.44 -2.83
C ARG A 31 7.02 12.58 -3.71
N THR A 32 5.73 12.56 -3.42
CA THR A 32 4.75 11.80 -4.23
C THR A 32 3.95 12.73 -5.13
N HIS A 33 3.81 12.34 -6.39
CA HIS A 33 2.93 12.96 -7.38
C HIS A 33 1.88 11.94 -7.82
N LEU A 34 0.61 12.36 -7.95
CA LEU A 34 -0.46 11.48 -8.41
C LEU A 34 -0.87 11.84 -9.84
N ALA A 35 -0.82 10.86 -10.73
CA ALA A 35 -1.45 10.89 -12.03
C ALA A 35 -2.83 10.21 -11.94
N GLY A 36 -3.87 10.91 -12.40
CA GLY A 36 -5.23 10.38 -12.47
C GLY A 36 -5.37 9.34 -13.58
N LEU A 37 -6.08 8.25 -13.28
CA LEU A 37 -6.51 7.29 -14.29
C LEU A 37 -7.73 7.84 -15.06
N TYR A 38 -7.86 7.43 -16.33
CA TYR A 38 -8.99 7.77 -17.21
C TYR A 38 -9.28 9.27 -17.35
N GLN A 39 -8.21 10.08 -17.37
CA GLN A 39 -8.28 11.51 -17.65
C GLN A 39 -8.12 11.79 -19.15
N ASP A 40 -8.56 12.96 -19.60
CA ASP A 40 -8.35 13.41 -20.99
C ASP A 40 -6.85 13.50 -21.34
N ALA A 41 -6.03 13.95 -20.38
CA ALA A 41 -4.58 13.97 -20.51
C ALA A 41 -3.98 12.57 -20.36
N SER A 42 -3.10 12.19 -21.29
CA SER A 42 -2.36 10.91 -21.20
C SER A 42 -1.49 10.86 -19.94
N LEU A 43 -1.22 9.66 -19.43
CA LEU A 43 -0.32 9.49 -18.27
C LEU A 43 1.06 10.11 -18.52
N ALA A 44 1.62 9.98 -19.73
CA ALA A 44 2.88 10.61 -20.08
C ALA A 44 2.85 12.13 -19.89
N HIS A 45 1.76 12.79 -20.30
CA HIS A 45 1.59 14.22 -20.13
C HIS A 45 1.42 14.62 -18.66
N GLN A 46 0.66 13.84 -17.88
CA GLN A 46 0.49 14.08 -16.46
C GLN A 46 1.78 13.89 -15.66
N ILE A 47 2.61 12.91 -16.04
CA ILE A 47 3.91 12.67 -15.40
C ILE A 47 4.88 13.80 -15.72
N GLY A 48 4.93 14.25 -16.99
CA GLY A 48 5.76 15.40 -17.39
C GLY A 48 7.26 15.14 -17.48
N GLU A 49 7.69 13.89 -17.32
CA GLU A 49 9.11 13.50 -17.22
C GLU A 49 9.49 12.50 -18.34
N PRO A 50 9.86 12.94 -19.55
CA PRO A 50 10.28 12.04 -20.62
C PRO A 50 11.49 11.17 -20.20
N PRO A 51 11.53 9.87 -20.53
CA PRO A 51 10.65 9.13 -21.45
C PRO A 51 9.44 8.45 -20.78
N ALA A 52 9.02 8.89 -19.60
CA ALA A 52 7.95 8.23 -18.86
C ALA A 52 6.60 8.22 -19.57
N ARG A 53 5.93 7.06 -19.49
CA ARG A 53 4.60 6.83 -20.09
C ARG A 53 3.65 6.02 -19.20
N THR A 54 4.15 5.47 -18.10
CA THR A 54 3.44 4.60 -17.17
C THR A 54 3.85 4.94 -15.76
N VAL A 55 2.95 4.74 -14.80
CA VAL A 55 3.25 4.79 -13.36
C VAL A 55 3.45 3.37 -12.81
N PRO A 56 4.33 3.18 -11.81
CA PRO A 56 5.15 4.20 -11.15
C PRO A 56 6.33 4.67 -12.00
N THR A 57 6.71 5.93 -11.79
CA THR A 57 7.96 6.53 -12.30
C THR A 57 8.70 7.20 -11.16
N LEU A 58 9.99 6.91 -11.01
CA LEU A 58 10.87 7.58 -10.06
C LEU A 58 11.80 8.53 -10.81
N VAL A 59 11.91 9.77 -10.37
CA VAL A 59 12.95 10.71 -10.78
C VAL A 59 13.95 10.85 -9.63
N THR A 60 15.22 10.57 -9.92
CA THR A 60 16.28 10.65 -8.91
C THR A 60 16.73 12.10 -8.68
N PRO A 61 17.44 12.41 -7.58
CA PRO A 61 17.94 13.75 -7.29
C PRO A 61 18.78 14.39 -8.40
N GLU A 62 19.49 13.56 -9.18
CA GLU A 62 20.30 13.97 -10.33
C GLU A 62 19.54 13.92 -11.68
N GLY A 63 18.24 13.62 -11.67
CA GLY A 63 17.36 13.69 -12.84
C GLY A 63 17.25 12.40 -13.66
N ALA A 64 17.67 11.24 -13.14
CA ALA A 64 17.43 9.98 -13.84
C ALA A 64 15.95 9.58 -13.74
N VAL A 65 15.31 9.31 -14.87
CA VAL A 65 13.90 8.91 -14.96
C VAL A 65 13.80 7.40 -15.11
N ILE A 66 13.24 6.73 -14.10
CA ILE A 66 13.16 5.27 -14.03
C ILE A 66 11.69 4.86 -14.08
N CYS A 67 11.34 4.16 -15.16
CA CYS A 67 9.98 3.71 -15.42
C CYS A 67 9.94 2.20 -15.27
N ASP A 68 9.24 1.71 -14.25
CA ASP A 68 8.95 0.32 -13.92
C ASP A 68 9.18 0.04 -12.42
N SER A 69 8.24 -0.65 -11.76
CA SER A 69 8.34 -0.89 -10.31
C SER A 69 9.56 -1.72 -9.90
N LEU A 70 10.01 -2.68 -10.73
CA LEU A 70 11.17 -3.53 -10.44
C LEU A 70 12.47 -2.80 -10.72
N ALA A 71 12.54 -2.06 -11.82
CA ALA A 71 13.69 -1.18 -12.08
C ALA A 71 13.87 -0.14 -10.96
N ILE A 72 12.78 0.46 -10.48
CA ILE A 72 12.79 1.38 -9.33
C ILE A 72 13.31 0.66 -8.08
N ALA A 73 12.79 -0.53 -7.76
CA ALA A 73 13.19 -1.26 -6.56
C ALA A 73 14.67 -1.66 -6.57
N GLU A 74 15.18 -2.17 -7.70
CA GLU A 74 16.60 -2.53 -7.84
C GLU A 74 17.50 -1.30 -7.77
N GLU A 75 17.12 -0.17 -8.39
CA GLU A 75 17.92 1.05 -8.28
C GLU A 75 17.94 1.58 -6.85
N LEU A 76 16.81 1.56 -6.14
CA LEU A 76 16.77 1.94 -4.73
C LEU A 76 17.62 0.99 -3.88
N ALA A 77 17.63 -0.31 -4.16
CA ALA A 77 18.49 -1.27 -3.45
C ALA A 77 19.98 -1.01 -3.71
N ASN A 78 20.34 -0.60 -4.92
CA ASN A 78 21.71 -0.22 -5.29
C ASN A 78 22.15 1.08 -4.61
N ARG A 79 21.27 2.08 -4.55
CA ARG A 79 21.57 3.39 -3.94
C ARG A 79 21.56 3.38 -2.42
N HIS A 80 20.83 2.44 -1.83
CA HIS A 80 20.65 2.33 -0.38
C HIS A 80 21.02 0.91 0.11
N PRO A 81 22.28 0.47 -0.08
CA PRO A 81 22.69 -0.90 0.26
C PRO A 81 22.53 -1.21 1.75
N ASP A 82 22.61 -0.20 2.61
CA ASP A 82 22.55 -0.33 4.06
C ASP A 82 21.12 -0.48 4.61
N LEU A 83 20.09 -0.23 3.79
CA LEU A 83 18.69 -0.31 4.22
C LEU A 83 18.11 -1.73 4.15
N GLY A 84 18.85 -2.71 3.63
CA GLY A 84 18.43 -4.11 3.63
C GLY A 84 17.20 -4.40 2.76
N LEU A 85 17.02 -3.68 1.65
CA LEU A 85 15.90 -3.88 0.70
C LEU A 85 15.83 -5.32 0.18
N TRP A 86 17.01 -5.92 0.00
CA TRP A 86 17.22 -7.35 -0.20
C TRP A 86 17.88 -7.96 1.03
N PRO A 87 17.57 -9.22 1.38
CA PRO A 87 18.20 -9.88 2.52
C PRO A 87 19.72 -10.06 2.30
N ALA A 88 20.47 -10.01 3.40
CA ALA A 88 21.93 -10.19 3.38
C ALA A 88 22.33 -11.65 3.09
N ASP A 89 21.53 -12.62 3.53
CA ASP A 89 21.77 -14.03 3.24
C ASP A 89 21.66 -14.31 1.73
N PRO A 90 22.68 -14.91 1.09
CA PRO A 90 22.67 -15.15 -0.36
C PRO A 90 21.53 -16.03 -0.85
N LYS A 91 21.14 -17.05 -0.07
CA LYS A 91 20.08 -17.99 -0.45
C LYS A 91 18.73 -17.28 -0.40
N LEU A 92 18.42 -16.59 0.70
CA LEU A 92 17.19 -15.80 0.83
C LEU A 92 17.13 -14.68 -0.21
N ARG A 93 18.26 -14.07 -0.56
CA ARG A 93 18.31 -13.01 -1.59
C ARG A 93 18.01 -13.54 -2.98
N ALA A 94 18.59 -14.69 -3.33
CA ALA A 94 18.29 -15.34 -4.60
C ALA A 94 16.80 -15.73 -4.68
N THR A 95 16.26 -16.31 -3.61
CA THR A 95 14.83 -16.64 -3.51
C THR A 95 13.96 -15.39 -3.65
N ALA A 96 14.20 -14.34 -2.86
CA ALA A 96 13.43 -13.11 -2.91
C ALA A 96 13.42 -12.45 -4.30
N ARG A 97 14.57 -12.43 -4.99
CA ARG A 97 14.66 -11.92 -6.37
C ARG A 97 13.90 -12.77 -7.36
N SER A 98 13.99 -14.11 -7.25
CA SER A 98 13.25 -15.03 -8.10
C SER A 98 11.74 -14.82 -7.96
N LEU A 99 11.24 -14.75 -6.72
CA LEU A 99 9.84 -14.50 -6.40
C LEU A 99 9.37 -13.14 -6.94
N THR A 100 10.19 -12.11 -6.76
CA THR A 100 9.89 -10.75 -7.25
C THR A 100 9.79 -10.72 -8.77
N GLY A 101 10.75 -11.36 -9.47
CA GLY A 101 10.75 -11.44 -10.92
C GLY A 101 9.52 -12.18 -11.45
N GLU A 102 9.19 -13.33 -10.88
CA GLU A 102 8.00 -14.11 -11.23
C GLU A 102 6.71 -13.30 -11.00
N MET A 103 6.54 -12.70 -9.82
CA MET A 103 5.41 -11.80 -9.56
C MET A 103 5.38 -10.62 -10.50
N HIS A 104 6.51 -10.12 -10.95
CA HIS A 104 6.56 -9.00 -11.88
C HIS A 104 5.99 -9.37 -13.25
N SER A 105 6.37 -10.54 -13.77
CA SER A 105 6.08 -10.98 -15.15
C SER A 105 4.89 -11.94 -15.31
N ASP A 106 4.36 -12.51 -14.23
CA ASP A 106 3.39 -13.61 -14.29
C ASP A 106 2.05 -13.32 -13.56
N PHE A 107 1.24 -14.37 -13.41
CA PHE A 107 -0.11 -14.45 -12.84
C PHE A 107 -1.18 -13.70 -13.66
N PRO A 108 -1.26 -13.95 -14.98
CA PRO A 108 -2.13 -13.20 -15.87
C PRO A 108 -3.62 -13.41 -15.61
N ALA A 109 -4.05 -14.62 -15.22
CA ALA A 109 -5.46 -14.91 -14.95
C ALA A 109 -5.91 -14.17 -13.70
N LEU A 110 -5.17 -14.28 -12.61
CA LEU A 110 -5.42 -13.55 -11.37
C LEU A 110 -5.46 -12.03 -11.61
N ARG A 111 -4.53 -11.48 -12.39
CA ARG A 111 -4.48 -10.03 -12.66
C ARG A 111 -5.66 -9.54 -13.50
N ARG A 112 -6.10 -10.35 -14.47
CA ARG A 112 -7.21 -10.02 -15.38
C ARG A 112 -8.55 -10.08 -14.65
N ASP A 113 -8.78 -11.17 -13.92
CA ASP A 113 -10.11 -11.48 -13.38
C ASP A 113 -10.30 -10.86 -11.99
N CYS A 114 -9.20 -10.73 -11.24
CA CYS A 114 -9.16 -10.07 -9.94
C CYS A 114 -8.27 -8.81 -9.98
N PRO A 115 -8.61 -7.75 -10.74
CA PRO A 115 -7.85 -6.50 -10.67
C PRO A 115 -7.95 -5.90 -9.26
N MET A 116 -6.88 -5.25 -8.81
CA MET A 116 -6.83 -4.66 -7.48
C MET A 116 -7.90 -3.57 -7.33
N ASN A 117 -8.70 -3.67 -6.26
CA ASN A 117 -9.65 -2.65 -5.84
C ASN A 117 -9.61 -2.59 -4.32
N LEU A 118 -9.06 -1.52 -3.74
CA LEU A 118 -8.95 -1.37 -2.29
C LEU A 118 -10.17 -0.71 -1.64
N ARG A 119 -11.12 -0.21 -2.46
CA ARG A 119 -12.37 0.40 -1.97
C ARG A 119 -13.41 -0.64 -1.60
N ARG A 120 -13.39 -1.80 -2.26
CA ARG A 120 -14.43 -2.83 -2.13
C ARG A 120 -13.80 -4.17 -1.78
N ALA A 121 -14.57 -4.98 -1.07
CA ALA A 121 -14.34 -6.40 -0.94
C ALA A 121 -15.65 -7.11 -1.27
N TRP A 122 -15.54 -8.25 -1.92
CA TRP A 122 -16.65 -9.05 -2.42
C TRP A 122 -16.70 -10.40 -1.73
N ALA A 123 -17.88 -11.00 -1.70
CA ALA A 123 -18.15 -12.35 -1.23
C ALA A 123 -18.85 -13.14 -2.35
N GLY A 124 -18.58 -14.44 -2.41
CA GLY A 124 -19.22 -15.34 -3.38
C GLY A 124 -18.63 -15.30 -4.79
N TYR A 125 -17.47 -14.66 -4.99
CA TYR A 125 -16.70 -14.87 -6.21
C TYR A 125 -16.13 -16.30 -6.21
N VAL A 126 -16.33 -17.02 -7.30
CA VAL A 126 -15.79 -18.36 -7.50
C VAL A 126 -14.75 -18.26 -8.63
N PRO A 127 -13.45 -18.46 -8.35
CA PRO A 127 -12.41 -18.41 -9.38
C PRO A 127 -12.58 -19.55 -10.39
N ASP A 128 -12.18 -19.31 -11.63
CA ASP A 128 -12.05 -20.37 -12.63
C ASP A 128 -10.74 -21.16 -12.44
N ASP A 129 -10.58 -22.23 -13.21
CA ASP A 129 -9.40 -23.10 -13.13
C ASP A 129 -8.08 -22.34 -13.40
N ALA A 130 -8.11 -21.29 -14.22
CA ALA A 130 -6.93 -20.51 -14.55
C ALA A 130 -6.50 -19.62 -13.37
N VAL A 131 -7.45 -18.99 -12.68
CA VAL A 131 -7.19 -18.25 -11.44
C VAL A 131 -6.75 -19.22 -10.33
N CYS A 132 -7.37 -20.39 -10.22
CA CYS A 132 -6.94 -21.42 -9.25
C CYS A 132 -5.50 -21.88 -9.51
N ALA A 133 -5.10 -22.10 -10.76
CA ALA A 133 -3.71 -22.46 -11.10
C ALA A 133 -2.70 -21.37 -10.72
N ASP A 134 -3.05 -20.09 -10.94
CA ASP A 134 -2.23 -18.96 -10.47
C ASP A 134 -2.11 -18.96 -8.93
N LEU A 135 -3.20 -19.22 -8.21
CA LEU A 135 -3.21 -19.30 -6.74
C LEU A 135 -2.37 -20.47 -6.22
N ASP A 136 -2.51 -21.67 -6.79
CA ASP A 136 -1.71 -22.85 -6.43
C ASP A 136 -0.21 -22.58 -6.61
N ARG A 137 0.16 -21.88 -7.68
CA ARG A 137 1.55 -21.47 -7.92
C ARG A 137 2.03 -20.48 -6.86
N ILE A 138 1.20 -19.50 -6.52
CA ILE A 138 1.51 -18.52 -5.46
C ILE A 138 1.69 -19.22 -4.11
N GLU A 139 0.82 -20.15 -3.74
CA GLU A 139 0.94 -20.91 -2.49
C GLU A 139 2.22 -21.74 -2.46
N THR A 140 2.57 -22.38 -3.58
CA THR A 140 3.81 -23.15 -3.71
C THR A 140 5.04 -22.28 -3.43
N ILE A 141 5.13 -21.12 -4.09
CA ILE A 141 6.30 -20.26 -3.97
C ILE A 141 6.38 -19.54 -2.61
N TRP A 142 5.24 -19.18 -2.02
CA TRP A 142 5.19 -18.59 -0.69
C TRP A 142 5.56 -19.61 0.39
N THR A 143 5.04 -20.84 0.30
CA THR A 143 5.40 -21.93 1.22
C THR A 143 6.90 -22.20 1.18
N HIS A 144 7.46 -22.35 -0.02
CA HIS A 144 8.90 -22.53 -0.20
C HIS A 144 9.72 -21.41 0.46
N ALA A 145 9.33 -20.15 0.25
CA ALA A 145 10.04 -19.00 0.79
C ALA A 145 9.97 -18.92 2.32
N LEU A 146 8.79 -19.21 2.89
CA LEU A 146 8.56 -19.20 4.34
C LEU A 146 9.26 -20.36 5.04
N ASP A 147 9.29 -21.56 4.44
CA ASP A 147 10.06 -22.69 4.94
C ASP A 147 11.56 -22.39 4.99
N LEU A 148 12.07 -21.69 3.96
CA LEU A 148 13.48 -21.31 3.90
C LEU A 148 13.86 -20.20 4.87
N SER A 149 12.98 -19.23 5.07
CA SER A 149 13.28 -18.02 5.84
C SER A 149 12.87 -18.09 7.31
N GLY A 150 11.95 -19.00 7.65
CA GLY A 150 11.30 -19.04 8.96
C GLY A 150 10.22 -17.96 9.14
N GLY A 151 9.95 -17.15 8.12
CA GLY A 151 8.98 -16.05 8.18
C GLY A 151 9.39 -14.90 9.13
N PRO A 152 8.47 -13.97 9.45
CA PRO A 152 7.07 -13.93 9.02
C PRO A 152 6.86 -13.36 7.60
N TRP A 153 7.89 -12.78 6.97
CA TRP A 153 7.86 -12.32 5.59
C TRP A 153 8.59 -13.30 4.67
N LEU A 154 8.45 -13.18 3.34
CA LEU A 154 8.95 -14.19 2.40
C LEU A 154 10.48 -14.39 2.49
N ALA A 155 11.21 -13.35 2.90
CA ALA A 155 12.65 -13.38 3.14
C ALA A 155 13.02 -13.30 4.64
N GLY A 156 12.09 -13.63 5.53
CA GLY A 156 12.23 -13.53 6.98
C GLY A 156 11.83 -12.14 7.47
N THR A 157 12.65 -11.15 7.14
CA THR A 157 12.29 -9.72 7.29
C THR A 157 11.59 -9.20 6.04
N TYR A 158 10.87 -8.09 6.16
CA TYR A 158 10.21 -7.47 5.01
C TYR A 158 11.24 -7.05 3.96
N SER A 159 10.94 -7.37 2.71
CA SER A 159 11.82 -7.16 1.56
C SER A 159 11.03 -6.60 0.36
N ILE A 160 11.73 -6.29 -0.73
CA ILE A 160 11.10 -5.94 -2.00
C ILE A 160 10.10 -7.01 -2.45
N ALA A 161 10.37 -8.30 -2.21
CA ALA A 161 9.45 -9.38 -2.58
C ALA A 161 8.07 -9.18 -1.95
N ASP A 162 8.04 -8.79 -0.67
CA ASP A 162 6.78 -8.56 0.03
C ASP A 162 6.02 -7.36 -0.55
N ALA A 163 6.71 -6.27 -0.88
CA ALA A 163 6.10 -5.14 -1.57
C ALA A 163 5.47 -5.53 -2.91
N PHE A 164 6.05 -6.50 -3.62
CA PHE A 164 5.57 -6.99 -4.91
C PHE A 164 4.34 -7.88 -4.82
N PHE A 165 4.23 -8.64 -3.73
CA PHE A 165 3.09 -9.49 -3.42
C PHE A 165 1.97 -8.81 -2.62
N ALA A 166 2.19 -7.60 -2.08
CA ALA A 166 1.13 -6.84 -1.40
C ALA A 166 -0.16 -6.66 -2.25
N PRO A 167 -0.09 -6.37 -3.57
CA PRO A 167 -1.27 -6.38 -4.42
C PRO A 167 -1.93 -7.75 -4.59
N VAL A 168 -1.19 -8.85 -4.47
CA VAL A 168 -1.76 -10.21 -4.49
C VAL A 168 -2.51 -10.48 -3.20
N ALA A 169 -1.94 -10.16 -2.05
CA ALA A 169 -2.65 -10.22 -0.77
C ALA A 169 -3.95 -9.40 -0.80
N ALA A 170 -3.91 -8.20 -1.39
CA ALA A 170 -5.10 -7.38 -1.57
C ALA A 170 -6.16 -8.02 -2.49
N ARG A 171 -5.76 -8.80 -3.52
CA ARG A 171 -6.69 -9.53 -4.39
C ARG A 171 -7.31 -10.71 -3.67
N ILE A 172 -6.51 -11.52 -2.97
CA ILE A 172 -7.00 -12.64 -2.15
C ILE A 172 -8.05 -12.12 -1.16
N ALA A 173 -7.72 -11.03 -0.45
CA ALA A 173 -8.60 -10.37 0.50
C ALA A 173 -9.87 -9.79 -0.16
N GLY A 174 -9.69 -9.06 -1.26
CA GLY A 174 -10.76 -8.31 -1.91
C GLY A 174 -11.77 -9.20 -2.62
N TYR A 175 -11.34 -10.33 -3.18
CA TYR A 175 -12.21 -11.27 -3.90
C TYR A 175 -12.57 -12.51 -3.08
N ASP A 176 -12.14 -12.58 -1.81
CA ASP A 176 -12.38 -13.72 -0.91
C ASP A 176 -11.89 -15.04 -1.51
N LEU A 177 -10.68 -15.01 -2.10
CA LEU A 177 -10.14 -16.14 -2.86
C LEU A 177 -9.82 -17.33 -1.93
N PRO A 178 -10.10 -18.57 -2.38
CA PRO A 178 -9.82 -19.75 -1.59
C PRO A 178 -8.31 -20.03 -1.58
N VAL A 179 -7.66 -19.77 -0.46
CA VAL A 179 -6.24 -20.09 -0.25
C VAL A 179 -6.06 -20.76 1.12
N GLY A 180 -4.98 -21.53 1.28
CA GLY A 180 -4.63 -22.23 2.50
C GLY A 180 -4.19 -21.30 3.64
N GLU A 181 -4.06 -21.87 4.84
CA GLU A 181 -3.81 -21.13 6.09
C GLU A 181 -2.54 -20.26 6.05
N LEU A 182 -1.48 -20.76 5.42
CA LEU A 182 -0.22 -20.03 5.28
C LEU A 182 -0.39 -18.77 4.43
N ALA A 183 -1.08 -18.88 3.29
CA ALA A 183 -1.39 -17.74 2.43
C ALA A 183 -2.35 -16.76 3.11
N GLN A 184 -3.34 -17.25 3.86
CA GLN A 184 -4.22 -16.39 4.68
C GLN A 184 -3.45 -15.62 5.74
N ALA A 185 -2.51 -16.27 6.44
CA ALA A 185 -1.68 -15.62 7.44
C ALA A 185 -0.74 -14.56 6.84
N TYR A 186 -0.16 -14.84 5.67
CA TYR A 186 0.66 -13.89 4.93
C TYR A 186 -0.16 -12.69 4.41
N MET A 187 -1.35 -12.95 3.87
CA MET A 187 -2.32 -11.93 3.47
C MET A 187 -2.69 -11.03 4.65
N ALA A 188 -3.12 -11.61 5.78
CA ALA A 188 -3.53 -10.86 6.96
C ALA A 188 -2.40 -9.94 7.47
N ARG A 189 -1.14 -10.39 7.36
CA ARG A 189 0.03 -9.59 7.71
C ARG A 189 0.22 -8.37 6.82
N HIS A 190 0.01 -8.51 5.51
CA HIS A 190 -0.03 -7.37 4.59
C HIS A 190 -1.17 -6.40 4.93
N LEU A 191 -2.36 -6.91 5.21
CA LEU A 191 -3.52 -6.05 5.53
C LEU A 191 -3.35 -5.29 6.86
N ALA A 192 -2.58 -5.87 7.80
CA ALA A 192 -2.27 -5.25 9.08
C ALA A 192 -1.06 -4.30 9.03
N ASP A 193 -0.28 -4.31 7.95
CA ASP A 193 0.89 -3.46 7.82
C ASP A 193 0.52 -1.97 7.82
N PRO A 194 1.12 -1.13 8.69
CA PRO A 194 0.81 0.29 8.75
C PRO A 194 1.02 1.03 7.42
N ALA A 195 2.04 0.68 6.62
CA ALA A 195 2.22 1.33 5.32
C ALA A 195 1.07 0.95 4.37
N PHE A 196 0.72 -0.34 4.26
CA PHE A 196 -0.43 -0.76 3.45
C PHE A 196 -1.74 -0.09 3.91
N ARG A 197 -1.99 -0.02 5.22
CA ARG A 197 -3.16 0.66 5.79
C ARG A 197 -3.20 2.15 5.41
N ARG A 198 -2.07 2.86 5.51
CA ARG A 198 -1.96 4.26 5.04
C ARG A 198 -2.27 4.40 3.56
N TRP A 199 -1.75 3.51 2.72
CA TRP A 199 -2.03 3.51 1.28
C TRP A 199 -3.52 3.38 1.00
N ARG A 200 -4.17 2.39 1.62
CA ARG A 200 -5.60 2.16 1.47
C ARG A 200 -6.41 3.33 1.99
N ALA A 201 -6.11 3.85 3.19
CA ALA A 201 -6.81 4.99 3.78
C ALA A 201 -6.76 6.23 2.87
N MET A 202 -5.59 6.55 2.30
CA MET A 202 -5.48 7.61 1.30
C MET A 202 -6.28 7.30 0.04
N GLY A 203 -6.26 6.05 -0.45
CA GLY A 203 -7.03 5.63 -1.61
C GLY A 203 -8.55 5.69 -1.42
N LEU A 204 -9.05 5.53 -0.19
CA LEU A 204 -10.49 5.66 0.10
C LEU A 204 -10.99 7.10 -0.05
N VAL A 205 -10.13 8.09 0.24
CA VAL A 205 -10.50 9.51 0.32
C VAL A 205 -9.97 10.35 -0.84
N SER A 206 -9.25 9.74 -1.79
CA SER A 206 -8.71 10.43 -2.97
C SER A 206 -9.17 9.76 -4.27
N GLY A 207 -9.52 10.56 -5.28
CA GLY A 207 -9.93 10.05 -6.59
C GLY A 207 -11.35 9.47 -6.61
N PRO A 208 -11.91 9.22 -7.81
CA PRO A 208 -13.25 8.66 -7.96
C PRO A 208 -13.29 7.15 -7.67
N ASP A 209 -14.50 6.64 -7.44
CA ASP A 209 -14.77 5.19 -7.52
C ASP A 209 -15.06 4.82 -8.98
N PHE A 210 -14.13 4.11 -9.61
CA PHE A 210 -14.23 3.77 -11.02
C PHE A 210 -15.12 2.54 -11.25
N ALA A 211 -16.26 2.75 -11.92
CA ALA A 211 -17.25 1.71 -12.20
C ALA A 211 -16.70 0.50 -12.99
N VAL A 212 -15.63 0.67 -13.77
CA VAL A 212 -14.97 -0.44 -14.50
C VAL A 212 -14.40 -1.52 -13.57
N TYR A 213 -14.12 -1.18 -12.31
CA TYR A 213 -13.68 -2.13 -11.28
C TYR A 213 -14.82 -2.62 -10.39
N ALA A 214 -16.07 -2.22 -10.65
CA ALA A 214 -17.21 -2.82 -9.99
C ALA A 214 -17.38 -4.28 -10.43
N ARG A 215 -17.88 -5.10 -9.53
CA ARG A 215 -18.26 -6.49 -9.78
C ARG A 215 -19.65 -6.72 -9.24
N ASP A 216 -20.40 -7.58 -9.91
CA ASP A 216 -21.77 -7.94 -9.55
C ASP A 216 -21.77 -9.11 -8.54
N PHE A 217 -21.06 -8.91 -7.43
CA PHE A 217 -20.98 -9.83 -6.31
C PHE A 217 -21.44 -9.14 -5.04
N ALA A 218 -21.91 -9.91 -4.06
CA ALA A 218 -22.23 -9.39 -2.74
C ALA A 218 -20.99 -8.69 -2.16
N GLN A 219 -21.16 -7.52 -1.55
CA GLN A 219 -20.05 -6.84 -0.88
C GLN A 219 -19.93 -7.30 0.57
N ARG A 220 -18.69 -7.35 1.05
CA ARG A 220 -18.34 -7.62 2.45
C ARG A 220 -17.45 -6.51 3.00
N ALA A 221 -17.30 -6.48 4.31
CA ALA A 221 -16.29 -5.62 4.94
C ALA A 221 -14.88 -6.03 4.49
N TRP A 222 -13.99 -5.04 4.40
CA TRP A 222 -12.57 -5.28 4.15
C TRP A 222 -12.00 -6.20 5.23
N PRO A 223 -11.37 -7.34 4.89
CA PRO A 223 -10.97 -8.36 5.87
C PRO A 223 -9.64 -8.02 6.59
N GLY A 224 -9.28 -6.75 6.66
CA GLY A 224 -8.14 -6.26 7.45
C GLY A 224 -8.56 -5.82 8.86
N PRO A 225 -7.64 -5.20 9.63
CA PRO A 225 -7.99 -4.55 10.88
C PRO A 225 -9.15 -3.57 10.69
N THR A 226 -10.12 -3.61 11.60
CA THR A 226 -11.26 -2.66 11.58
C THR A 226 -10.77 -1.32 12.12
N PRO A 227 -10.85 -0.22 11.34
CA PRO A 227 -10.48 1.10 11.82
C PRO A 227 -11.27 1.53 13.05
N LEU A 228 -10.63 2.31 13.93
CA LEU A 228 -11.34 2.92 15.06
C LEU A 228 -12.46 3.85 14.58
N PRO A 229 -13.62 3.86 15.26
CA PRO A 229 -14.74 4.70 14.87
C PRO A 229 -14.42 6.17 15.10
N ALA A 230 -14.30 6.94 14.02
CA ALA A 230 -14.10 8.38 14.04
C ALA A 230 -15.15 9.09 13.16
N THR A 231 -15.47 10.33 13.50
CA THR A 231 -16.40 11.17 12.71
C THR A 231 -15.82 12.55 12.46
N GLU A 232 -16.35 13.27 11.48
CA GLU A 232 -16.07 14.71 11.37
C GLU A 232 -16.60 15.45 12.61
N ALA A 233 -15.94 16.55 12.98
CA ALA A 233 -16.31 17.36 14.14
C ALA A 233 -16.14 18.85 13.87
N ASN A 234 -16.55 19.66 14.85
CA ASN A 234 -16.19 21.08 14.93
C ASN A 234 -15.12 21.28 16.02
N GLY A 235 -14.32 22.33 15.88
CA GLY A 235 -13.30 22.69 16.87
C GLY A 235 -13.87 23.16 18.22
N PRO A 236 -13.00 23.44 19.21
CA PRO A 236 -11.54 23.39 19.12
C PRO A 236 -10.98 21.96 19.24
N SER A 237 -9.78 21.74 18.69
CA SER A 237 -9.01 20.50 18.87
C SER A 237 -8.13 20.54 20.12
N VAL A 238 -7.75 19.37 20.63
CA VAL A 238 -6.76 19.23 21.71
C VAL A 238 -5.34 19.54 21.26
N ASN A 239 -5.00 19.27 19.99
CA ASN A 239 -3.69 19.57 19.42
C ASN A 239 -3.69 20.96 18.75
N PRO A 240 -2.60 21.74 18.88
CA PRO A 240 -2.51 23.09 18.34
C PRO A 240 -2.13 23.14 16.85
N ALA A 241 -1.57 22.05 16.32
CA ALA A 241 -1.05 21.96 14.96
C ALA A 241 -1.30 20.57 14.36
N CYS A 242 -1.33 20.48 13.03
CA CYS A 242 -1.52 19.22 12.31
C CYS A 242 -0.40 18.21 12.65
N PRO A 243 -0.73 16.95 12.99
CA PRO A 243 0.27 15.92 13.34
C PRO A 243 1.21 15.57 12.17
N TYR A 244 0.88 15.94 10.94
CA TYR A 244 1.65 15.55 9.75
C TYR A 244 2.58 16.63 9.25
N SER A 245 2.11 17.88 9.18
CA SER A 245 2.88 19.00 8.62
C SER A 245 3.33 20.02 9.66
N GLY A 246 2.73 20.03 10.86
CA GLY A 246 2.93 21.10 11.84
C GLY A 246 2.19 22.40 11.51
N ASP A 247 1.43 22.45 10.42
CA ASP A 247 0.67 23.65 10.02
C ASP A 247 -0.55 23.90 10.93
N PRO A 248 -1.10 25.13 10.94
CA PRO A 248 -2.28 25.49 11.72
C PRO A 248 -3.50 24.62 11.44
N VAL A 249 -4.28 24.35 12.48
CA VAL A 249 -5.50 23.54 12.41
C VAL A 249 -6.65 24.31 11.74
N THR A 250 -7.30 23.66 10.78
CA THR A 250 -8.50 24.18 10.09
C THR A 250 -9.61 23.14 9.94
N HIS A 251 -9.29 21.85 10.11
CA HIS A 251 -10.22 20.72 9.96
C HIS A 251 -10.17 19.83 11.21
N PHE A 252 -11.29 19.19 11.53
CA PHE A 252 -11.44 18.46 12.80
C PHE A 252 -12.06 17.07 12.60
N LEU A 253 -11.62 16.13 13.44
CA LEU A 253 -12.27 14.82 13.61
C LEU A 253 -12.48 14.54 15.11
N SER A 254 -13.53 13.79 15.44
CA SER A 254 -13.78 13.27 16.78
C SER A 254 -13.45 11.79 16.82
N LEU A 255 -12.68 11.38 17.83
CA LEU A 255 -12.36 9.99 18.14
C LEU A 255 -12.55 9.81 19.64
N TYR A 256 -13.47 8.92 20.02
CA TYR A 256 -13.86 8.69 21.43
C TYR A 256 -14.17 9.98 22.20
N GLY A 257 -14.90 10.91 21.56
CA GLY A 257 -15.27 12.21 22.15
C GLY A 257 -14.14 13.24 22.20
N THR A 258 -12.91 12.88 21.84
CA THR A 258 -11.78 13.82 21.75
C THR A 258 -11.69 14.41 20.34
N VAL A 259 -11.63 15.73 20.25
CA VAL A 259 -11.51 16.45 18.97
C VAL A 259 -10.05 16.67 18.62
N TRP A 260 -9.66 16.22 17.43
CA TRP A 260 -8.31 16.34 16.87
C TRP A 260 -8.30 17.25 15.65
N GLY A 261 -7.22 18.00 15.47
CA GLY A 261 -7.06 19.06 14.48
C GLY A 261 -6.08 18.73 13.36
N PHE A 262 -6.40 19.15 12.14
CA PHE A 262 -5.63 18.91 10.91
C PHE A 262 -5.58 20.17 10.06
N CYS A 263 -4.53 20.30 9.24
CA CYS A 263 -4.31 21.51 8.44
C CYS A 263 -5.15 21.57 7.15
N ASN A 264 -5.69 20.45 6.69
CA ASN A 264 -6.54 20.37 5.50
C ASN A 264 -7.46 19.14 5.56
N ALA A 265 -8.47 19.13 4.68
CA ALA A 265 -9.43 18.04 4.55
C ALA A 265 -8.75 16.70 4.30
N PHE A 266 -7.80 16.61 3.37
CA PHE A 266 -7.11 15.35 3.08
C PHE A 266 -6.42 14.74 4.30
N CYS A 267 -5.75 15.56 5.12
CA CYS A 267 -5.14 15.12 6.37
C CYS A 267 -6.17 14.59 7.36
N ARG A 268 -7.32 15.26 7.47
CA ARG A 268 -8.42 14.83 8.32
C ARG A 268 -9.08 13.54 7.79
N ASP A 269 -9.42 13.49 6.51
CA ASP A 269 -10.15 12.39 5.87
C ASP A 269 -9.34 11.10 5.85
N LYS A 270 -8.04 11.14 5.50
CA LYS A 270 -7.18 9.94 5.51
C LYS A 270 -6.99 9.39 6.92
N THR A 271 -7.06 10.26 7.94
CA THR A 271 -7.01 9.86 9.36
C THR A 271 -8.34 9.28 9.80
N LEU A 272 -9.46 9.89 9.40
CA LEU A 272 -10.80 9.38 9.65
C LEU A 272 -10.99 7.98 9.06
N ALA A 273 -10.45 7.74 7.86
CA ALA A 273 -10.53 6.44 7.20
C ALA A 273 -9.77 5.33 7.93
N ASP A 274 -8.65 5.65 8.58
CA ASP A 274 -7.91 4.70 9.42
C ASP A 274 -7.02 5.44 10.46
N PRO A 275 -7.54 5.70 11.68
CA PRO A 275 -6.82 6.51 12.67
C PRO A 275 -5.48 5.91 13.10
N GLU A 276 -5.41 4.58 13.25
CA GLU A 276 -4.22 3.89 13.78
C GLU A 276 -3.14 3.68 12.71
N ALA A 277 -3.43 3.94 11.44
CA ALA A 277 -2.44 3.78 10.36
C ALA A 277 -1.30 4.81 10.44
N TRP A 278 -1.45 5.88 11.23
CA TRP A 278 -0.59 7.07 11.16
C TRP A 278 0.29 7.22 12.41
N PRO A 279 1.59 6.89 12.36
CA PRO A 279 2.45 6.88 13.56
C PRO A 279 2.47 8.22 14.32
N ALA A 280 2.50 9.35 13.62
CA ALA A 280 2.52 10.67 14.24
C ALA A 280 1.21 11.02 14.98
N PHE A 281 0.06 10.62 14.40
CA PHE A 281 -1.24 10.82 15.03
C PHE A 281 -1.44 9.84 16.20
N GLU A 282 -1.07 8.58 16.01
CA GLU A 282 -1.21 7.55 17.01
C GLU A 282 -0.34 7.82 18.24
N ALA A 283 0.92 8.24 18.06
CA ALA A 283 1.78 8.67 19.16
C ALA A 283 1.18 9.85 19.93
N MET A 284 0.63 10.84 19.21
CA MET A 284 -0.03 11.99 19.83
C MET A 284 -1.28 11.58 20.63
N ARG A 285 -2.05 10.61 20.12
CA ARG A 285 -3.25 10.07 20.78
C ARG A 285 -2.90 9.34 22.07
N LEU A 286 -1.94 8.42 22.02
CA LEU A 286 -1.52 7.62 23.17
C LEU A 286 -0.94 8.49 24.29
N ASN A 287 -0.14 9.51 23.96
CA ASN A 287 0.40 10.45 24.94
C ASN A 287 -0.71 11.23 25.68
N LEU A 288 -1.79 11.60 24.98
CA LEU A 288 -2.93 12.25 25.62
C LEU A 288 -3.66 11.31 26.57
N ASP A 289 -3.87 10.05 26.17
CA ASP A 289 -4.54 9.05 27.00
C ASP A 289 -3.73 8.80 28.30
N GLU A 290 -2.41 8.69 28.21
CA GLU A 290 -1.52 8.57 29.37
C GLU A 290 -1.63 9.78 30.31
N SER A 291 -1.60 11.01 29.76
CA SER A 291 -1.74 12.23 30.57
C SER A 291 -3.09 12.39 31.27
N ARG A 292 -4.13 11.67 30.84
CA ARG A 292 -5.46 11.67 31.49
C ARG A 292 -5.57 10.64 32.61
N MET A 293 -4.66 9.67 32.64
CA MET A 293 -4.64 8.60 33.64
C MET A 293 -3.74 8.89 34.86
N GLY A 294 -2.83 9.87 34.75
CA GLY A 294 -1.99 10.36 35.84
C GLY A 294 -2.57 11.57 36.55
#